data_AF-A0A3P7Z3T9-F1
#
_entry.id   AF-A0A3P7Z3T9-F1
#
_cell.length_a   1.000
_cell.length_b   1.000
_cell.length_c   1.000
_cell.angle_alpha   90.00
_cell.angle_beta   90.00
_cell.angle_gamma   90.00
#
_symmetry.space_group_name_H-M   'P 1'
#
loop_
_entity.id
_entity.type
_entity.pdbx_description
1 polymer ?
#
loop_
_entity_poly.entity_id
_entity_poly.type
_entity_poly.pdbx_seq_one_letter_code
_entity_poly.pdbx_strand_id
1 'polypeptide(L)'
;MKRIAATMDEFHAKLAHMEQRIEAQLELPEEEERALEEQLKKLNFKEPDHVQRNGDSIEEINRNACVLKHLFQREADEIVSAILSSDDSRSKRQAFRNKRYPETVWRNDRVAFFFDKKASARVKTVFRKAAKLWRDNTCIDIFEDTCGDSEIFLGGNISTL
;
A
#
# COMPACT_ATOMS: atom_id res chain seq x y z
N MET A 1 19.80 29.56 7.01
CA MET A 1 19.32 28.72 8.14
C MET A 1 17.91 29.07 8.64
N LYS A 2 17.50 30.34 8.77
CA LYS A 2 16.15 30.70 9.31
C LYS A 2 14.94 30.14 8.54
N ARG A 3 15.01 29.97 7.20
CA ARG A 3 13.90 29.42 6.40
C ARG A 3 13.66 27.91 6.58
N ILE A 4 14.69 27.14 6.99
CA ILE A 4 14.58 25.69 7.21
C ILE A 4 14.00 25.41 8.61
N ALA A 5 14.37 26.21 9.62
CA ALA A 5 13.77 26.12 10.95
C ALA A 5 12.26 26.41 10.92
N ALA A 6 11.86 27.50 10.24
CA ALA A 6 10.45 27.88 10.12
C ALA A 6 9.56 26.84 9.42
N THR A 7 10.12 26.04 8.51
CA THR A 7 9.38 24.98 7.81
C THR A 7 9.24 23.71 8.65
N MET A 8 10.22 23.41 9.49
CA MET A 8 10.12 22.31 10.47
C MET A 8 9.15 22.62 11.59
N ASP A 9 9.13 23.87 12.09
CA ASP A 9 8.19 24.29 13.12
C ASP A 9 6.73 24.23 12.62
N GLU A 10 6.49 24.65 11.38
CA GLU A 10 5.17 24.54 10.74
C GLU A 10 4.75 23.06 10.55
N PHE A 11 5.69 22.18 10.24
CA PHE A 11 5.44 20.75 10.13
C PHE A 11 5.12 20.11 11.48
N HIS A 12 5.87 20.44 12.55
CA HIS A 12 5.58 19.97 13.91
C HIS A 12 4.22 20.46 14.41
N ALA A 13 3.83 21.70 14.09
CA ALA A 13 2.51 22.21 14.42
C ALA A 13 1.38 21.43 13.71
N LYS A 14 1.60 21.03 12.46
CA LYS A 14 0.67 20.17 11.72
C LYS A 14 0.55 18.78 12.34
N LEU A 15 1.67 18.17 12.77
CA LEU A 15 1.67 16.88 13.45
C LEU A 15 0.89 16.93 14.78
N ALA A 16 1.14 17.95 15.61
CA ALA A 16 0.44 18.09 16.89
C ALA A 16 -1.08 18.25 16.70
N HIS A 17 -1.50 19.02 15.69
CA HIS A 17 -2.92 19.17 15.36
C HIS A 17 -3.55 17.86 14.83
N MET A 18 -2.79 17.03 14.12
CA MET A 18 -3.27 15.72 13.69
C MET A 18 -3.43 14.77 14.88
N GLU A 19 -2.46 14.72 15.78
CA GLU A 19 -2.49 13.88 16.98
C GLU A 19 -3.74 14.15 17.82
N GLN A 20 -4.00 15.43 18.13
CA GLN A 20 -5.20 15.86 18.88
C GLN A 20 -6.52 15.45 18.21
N ARG A 21 -6.57 15.51 16.87
CA ARG A 21 -7.78 15.13 16.13
C ARG A 21 -7.99 13.63 16.07
N ILE A 22 -6.90 12.88 15.93
CA ILE A 22 -6.95 11.42 15.96
C ILE A 22 -7.42 10.98 17.34
N GLU A 23 -6.88 11.55 18.40
CA GLU A 23 -7.33 11.29 19.78
C GLU A 23 -8.82 11.59 19.94
N ALA A 24 -9.28 12.79 19.55
CA ALA A 24 -10.70 13.16 19.67
C ALA A 24 -11.66 12.30 18.82
N GLN A 25 -11.20 11.72 17.70
CA GLN A 25 -12.01 10.80 16.88
C GLN A 25 -11.99 9.36 17.40
N LEU A 26 -10.94 8.98 18.11
CA LEU A 26 -10.78 7.65 18.71
C LEU A 26 -11.33 7.60 20.15
N GLU A 27 -11.61 8.75 20.76
CA GLU A 27 -12.32 8.86 22.04
C GLU A 27 -13.74 8.27 21.89
N LEU A 28 -13.91 7.08 22.46
CA LEU A 28 -15.19 6.39 22.52
C LEU A 28 -15.94 6.84 23.78
N PRO A 29 -17.28 7.03 23.71
CA PRO A 29 -18.11 7.14 24.90
C PRO A 29 -17.91 5.91 25.80
N GLU A 30 -17.94 6.10 27.13
CA GLU A 30 -17.69 5.04 28.13
C GLU A 30 -18.62 3.81 28.00
N GLU A 31 -19.78 3.98 27.36
CA GLU A 31 -20.70 2.89 27.02
C GLU A 31 -20.21 2.06 25.82
N GLU A 32 -19.70 2.71 24.77
CA GLU A 32 -19.16 2.07 23.57
C GLU A 32 -17.82 1.38 23.86
N GLU A 33 -16.99 1.98 24.72
CA GLU A 33 -15.74 1.37 25.17
C GLU A 33 -16.00 0.06 25.93
N ARG A 34 -16.99 0.06 26.85
CA ARG A 34 -17.41 -1.17 27.55
C ARG A 34 -17.99 -2.22 26.60
N ALA A 35 -18.79 -1.80 25.62
CA ALA A 35 -19.31 -2.72 24.61
C ALA A 35 -18.20 -3.31 23.73
N LEU A 36 -17.20 -2.50 23.36
CA LEU A 36 -16.03 -2.94 22.62
C LEU A 36 -15.20 -3.93 23.44
N GLU A 37 -14.96 -3.67 24.73
CA GLU A 37 -14.26 -4.61 25.62
C GLU A 37 -14.97 -5.96 25.73
N GLU A 38 -16.30 -5.97 25.84
CA GLU A 38 -17.07 -7.21 25.84
C GLU A 38 -17.00 -7.96 24.51
N GLN A 39 -16.91 -7.24 23.38
CA GLN A 39 -16.70 -7.84 22.07
C GLN A 39 -15.27 -8.40 21.92
N LEU A 40 -14.25 -7.67 22.41
CA LEU A 40 -12.86 -8.12 22.39
C LEU A 40 -12.66 -9.40 23.22
N LYS A 41 -13.34 -9.53 24.36
CA LYS A 41 -13.33 -10.77 25.18
C LYS A 41 -13.87 -12.00 24.44
N LYS A 42 -14.71 -11.82 23.42
CA LYS A 42 -15.25 -12.90 22.59
C LYS A 42 -14.31 -13.28 21.44
N LEU A 43 -13.30 -12.46 21.16
CA LEU A 43 -12.28 -12.76 20.17
C LEU A 43 -11.23 -13.68 20.80
N ASN A 44 -11.15 -14.91 20.30
CA ASN A 44 -9.97 -15.74 20.52
C ASN A 44 -8.82 -15.15 19.70
N PHE A 45 -8.08 -14.21 20.28
CA PHE A 45 -6.78 -13.82 19.75
C PHE A 45 -5.87 -15.05 19.83
N LYS A 46 -5.77 -15.77 18.72
CA LYS A 46 -4.57 -16.56 18.47
C LYS A 46 -3.45 -15.56 18.29
N GLU A 47 -2.40 -15.68 19.10
CA GLU A 47 -1.14 -15.03 18.77
C GLU A 47 -0.86 -15.32 17.29
N PRO A 48 -0.58 -14.30 16.46
CA PRO A 48 -0.19 -14.56 15.09
C PRO A 48 1.07 -15.41 15.14
N ASP A 49 0.94 -16.67 14.73
CA ASP A 49 2.08 -17.54 14.48
C ASP A 49 2.93 -16.83 13.44
N HIS A 50 4.13 -16.41 13.82
CA HIS A 50 5.03 -15.69 12.93
C HIS A 50 5.55 -16.69 11.90
N VAL A 51 4.87 -16.79 10.76
CA VAL A 51 5.11 -17.87 9.78
C VAL A 51 6.47 -17.67 9.12
N GLN A 52 6.90 -16.42 8.93
CA GLN A 52 8.16 -16.09 8.26
C GLN A 52 9.07 -15.21 9.12
N ARG A 53 10.32 -15.65 9.27
CA ARG A 53 11.39 -14.94 10.02
C ARG A 53 11.55 -13.45 9.64
N ASN A 54 11.22 -13.08 8.40
CA ASN A 54 11.40 -11.72 7.88
C ASN A 54 10.13 -10.88 7.95
N GLY A 55 9.05 -11.39 8.53
CA GLY A 55 7.76 -10.73 8.65
C GLY A 55 6.68 -11.37 7.80
N ASP A 56 5.43 -11.21 8.25
CA ASP A 56 4.26 -11.84 7.63
C ASP A 56 3.42 -10.87 6.80
N SER A 57 3.53 -9.57 7.09
CA SER A 57 2.94 -8.50 6.28
C SER A 57 3.96 -7.87 5.32
N ILE A 58 3.48 -7.29 4.23
CA ILE A 58 4.34 -6.58 3.26
C ILE A 58 5.07 -5.43 3.95
N GLU A 59 4.40 -4.73 4.87
CA GLU A 59 4.94 -3.62 5.65
C GLU A 59 6.05 -4.08 6.58
N GLU A 60 5.89 -5.24 7.21
CA GLU A 60 6.91 -5.82 8.07
C GLU A 60 8.12 -6.32 7.26
N ILE A 61 7.89 -7.02 6.15
CA ILE A 61 8.94 -7.46 5.24
C ILE A 61 9.72 -6.25 4.70
N ASN A 62 9.03 -5.20 4.28
CA ASN A 62 9.65 -3.98 3.74
C ASN A 62 10.44 -3.21 4.81
N ARG A 63 9.95 -3.18 6.05
CA ARG A 63 10.67 -2.62 7.20
C ARG A 63 11.93 -3.42 7.52
N ASN A 64 11.81 -4.74 7.62
CA ASN A 64 12.91 -5.64 7.95
C ASN A 64 13.97 -5.70 6.83
N ALA A 65 13.55 -5.54 5.58
CA ALA A 65 14.45 -5.41 4.43
C ALA A 65 15.03 -3.99 4.27
N CYS A 66 14.67 -3.03 5.14
CA CYS A 66 15.10 -1.63 5.10
C CYS A 66 14.84 -0.92 3.75
N VAL A 67 13.87 -1.40 2.98
CA VAL A 67 13.50 -0.80 1.68
C VAL A 67 12.42 0.26 1.80
N LEU A 68 11.82 0.44 2.98
CA LEU A 68 10.73 1.39 3.21
C LEU A 68 11.08 2.82 2.75
N LYS A 69 12.33 3.26 2.92
CA LYS A 69 12.82 4.58 2.48
C LYS A 69 12.83 4.79 0.96
N HIS A 70 12.72 3.72 0.18
CA HIS A 70 12.68 3.74 -1.28
C HIS A 70 11.27 3.51 -1.84
N LEU A 71 10.31 3.14 -0.99
CA LEU A 71 8.91 2.95 -1.36
C LEU A 71 8.19 4.28 -1.23
N PHE A 72 8.02 4.98 -2.36
CA PHE A 72 7.33 6.25 -2.39
C PHE A 72 5.82 6.04 -2.58
N GLN A 73 5.04 6.27 -1.53
CA GLN A 73 3.58 6.37 -1.66
C GLN A 73 3.23 7.84 -1.92
N ARG A 74 2.92 8.16 -3.19
CA ARG A 74 2.53 9.52 -3.65
C ARG A 74 1.35 10.13 -2.90
N GLU A 75 0.65 9.35 -2.08
CA GLU A 75 -0.63 9.69 -1.45
C GLU A 75 -0.49 10.23 -0.01
N ALA A 76 0.72 10.35 0.55
CA ALA A 76 0.91 10.75 1.94
C ALA A 76 0.28 12.13 2.25
N ASP A 77 0.49 13.12 1.38
CA ASP A 77 -0.05 14.47 1.57
C ASP A 77 -1.58 14.53 1.39
N GLU A 78 -2.13 13.68 0.53
CA GLU A 78 -3.57 13.59 0.25
C GLU A 78 -4.30 12.82 1.37
N ILE A 79 -3.64 11.84 2.00
CA ILE A 79 -4.08 11.18 3.22
C ILE A 79 -4.13 12.19 4.38
N VAL A 80 -3.06 12.99 4.52
CA VAL A 80 -2.99 14.05 5.54
C VAL A 80 -4.12 15.07 5.34
N SER A 81 -4.35 15.52 4.09
CA SER A 81 -5.44 16.47 3.82
C SER A 81 -6.82 15.87 4.09
N ALA A 82 -7.03 14.58 3.76
CA ALA A 82 -8.29 13.88 4.02
C ALA A 82 -8.58 13.68 5.52
N ILE A 83 -7.55 13.38 6.33
CA ILE A 83 -7.67 13.32 7.79
C ILE A 83 -7.99 14.70 8.35
N LEU A 84 -7.47 15.77 7.73
CA LEU A 84 -7.68 17.16 8.15
C LEU A 84 -9.01 17.75 7.66
N SER A 85 -9.64 17.24 6.61
CA SER A 85 -10.99 17.67 6.20
C SER A 85 -12.05 16.89 6.99
N SER A 86 -12.81 17.58 7.84
CA SER A 86 -13.89 17.02 8.67
C SER A 86 -15.17 16.68 7.90
N ASP A 87 -15.06 16.32 6.62
CA ASP A 87 -16.21 16.03 5.76
C ASP A 87 -16.43 14.51 5.72
N ASP A 88 -17.61 14.06 6.12
CA ASP A 88 -18.02 12.65 6.14
C ASP A 88 -18.03 12.01 4.72
N SER A 89 -17.85 12.83 3.69
CA SER A 89 -17.56 12.37 2.34
C SER A 89 -16.08 12.07 2.16
N ARG A 90 -15.59 10.97 2.73
CA ARG A 90 -14.32 10.37 2.28
C ARG A 90 -14.40 10.18 0.76
N SER A 91 -13.66 10.98 0.00
CA SER A 91 -13.57 10.79 -1.44
C SER A 91 -13.01 9.39 -1.70
N LYS A 92 -13.81 8.53 -2.35
CA LYS A 92 -13.36 7.18 -2.71
C LYS A 92 -12.16 7.36 -3.62
N ARG A 93 -11.01 6.83 -3.22
CA ARG A 93 -9.82 6.73 -4.08
C ARG A 93 -10.26 6.17 -5.42
N GLN A 94 -10.24 7.01 -6.45
CA GLN A 94 -10.43 6.56 -7.82
C GLN A 94 -9.07 6.14 -8.35
N ALA A 95 -9.07 5.20 -9.29
CA ALA A 95 -7.88 4.93 -10.08
C ALA A 95 -7.38 6.26 -10.69
N PHE A 96 -6.09 6.55 -10.53
CA PHE A 96 -5.49 7.78 -11.01
C PHE A 96 -5.67 7.92 -12.52
N ARG A 97 -6.43 8.93 -12.97
CA ARG A 97 -6.60 9.27 -14.38
C ARG A 97 -5.80 10.53 -14.67
N ASN A 98 -4.69 10.37 -15.39
CA ASN A 98 -3.91 11.52 -15.84
C ASN A 98 -4.57 12.20 -17.06
N LYS A 99 -3.99 13.32 -17.51
CA LYS A 99 -4.46 14.08 -18.70
C LYS A 99 -4.44 13.29 -20.01
N ARG A 100 -3.69 12.19 -20.07
CA ARG A 100 -3.56 11.30 -21.23
C ARG A 100 -4.50 10.11 -21.14
N TYR A 101 -5.34 10.01 -20.12
CA TYR A 101 -6.34 8.93 -20.04
C TYR A 101 -7.30 9.01 -21.24
N PRO A 102 -7.64 7.88 -21.91
CA PRO A 102 -7.32 6.49 -21.55
C PRO A 102 -6.01 5.93 -22.15
N GLU A 103 -5.19 6.71 -22.83
CA GLU A 103 -3.96 6.22 -23.50
C GLU A 103 -2.93 5.60 -22.55
N THR A 104 -3.08 5.81 -21.24
CA THR A 104 -2.21 5.23 -20.21
C THR A 104 -2.83 4.02 -19.50
N VAL A 105 -3.90 3.45 -20.04
CA VAL A 105 -4.39 2.12 -19.64
C VAL A 105 -3.77 1.04 -20.54
N TRP A 106 -3.70 -0.18 -20.03
CA TRP A 106 -3.26 -1.35 -20.79
C TRP A 106 -4.14 -1.52 -22.04
N ARG A 107 -3.52 -1.61 -23.22
CA ARG A 107 -4.27 -1.68 -24.47
C ARG A 107 -4.99 -3.02 -24.57
N ASN A 108 -6.25 -2.98 -25.01
CA ASN A 108 -7.10 -4.15 -25.18
C ASN A 108 -7.30 -4.99 -23.91
N ASP A 109 -7.12 -4.38 -22.74
CA ASP A 109 -7.16 -5.07 -21.44
C ASP A 109 -6.14 -6.22 -21.33
N ARG A 110 -5.03 -6.17 -22.08
CA ARG A 110 -4.00 -7.20 -22.08
C ARG A 110 -2.71 -6.67 -21.47
N VAL A 111 -2.06 -7.49 -20.64
CA VAL A 111 -0.81 -7.14 -19.95
C VAL A 111 0.19 -8.28 -20.09
N ALA A 112 1.31 -7.99 -20.75
CA ALA A 112 2.42 -8.93 -20.91
C ALA A 112 3.39 -8.82 -19.72
N PHE A 113 3.78 -9.96 -19.15
CA PHE A 113 4.85 -10.02 -18.15
C PHE A 113 5.94 -11.01 -18.54
N PHE A 114 7.16 -10.77 -18.05
CA PHE A 114 8.26 -11.73 -18.15
C PHE A 114 9.03 -11.83 -16.84
N PHE A 115 9.64 -13.00 -16.64
CA PHE A 115 10.53 -13.23 -15.51
C PHE A 115 11.98 -13.01 -15.89
N ASP A 116 12.70 -12.29 -15.05
CA ASP A 116 14.16 -12.27 -15.09
C ASP A 116 14.72 -13.68 -14.88
N LYS A 117 15.89 -13.93 -15.48
CA LYS A 117 16.58 -15.22 -15.35
C LYS A 117 16.88 -15.57 -13.89
N LYS A 118 17.10 -14.56 -13.04
CA LYS A 118 17.40 -14.70 -11.60
C LYS A 118 16.15 -14.84 -10.73
N ALA A 119 14.94 -14.70 -11.28
CA ALA A 119 13.72 -14.87 -10.50
C ALA A 119 13.59 -16.31 -9.97
N SER A 120 13.39 -16.44 -8.66
CA SER A 120 13.31 -17.76 -8.00
C SER A 120 12.06 -18.53 -8.44
N ALA A 121 12.14 -19.87 -8.38
CA ALA A 121 11.01 -20.74 -8.72
C ALA A 121 9.75 -20.44 -7.88
N ARG A 122 9.94 -20.07 -6.61
CA ARG A 122 8.85 -19.66 -5.70
C ARG A 122 8.18 -18.38 -6.19
N VAL A 123 8.94 -17.34 -6.56
CA VAL A 123 8.41 -16.08 -7.11
C VAL A 123 7.64 -16.34 -8.40
N LYS A 124 8.22 -17.11 -9.33
CA LYS A 124 7.55 -17.49 -10.59
C LYS A 124 6.20 -18.17 -10.35
N THR A 125 6.17 -19.12 -9.41
CA THR A 125 4.96 -19.88 -9.07
C THR A 125 3.88 -18.99 -8.45
N VAL A 126 4.24 -18.18 -7.45
CA VAL A 126 3.30 -17.28 -6.76
C VAL A 126 2.75 -16.25 -7.74
N PHE A 127 3.61 -15.63 -8.55
CA PHE A 127 3.17 -14.63 -9.51
C PHE A 127 2.21 -15.22 -10.55
N ARG A 128 2.51 -16.40 -11.13
CA ARG A 128 1.59 -17.06 -12.08
C ARG A 128 0.22 -17.34 -11.46
N LYS A 129 0.17 -17.77 -10.20
CA LYS A 129 -1.11 -17.97 -9.49
C LYS A 129 -1.86 -16.66 -9.32
N ALA A 130 -1.18 -15.57 -8.97
CA ALA A 130 -1.78 -14.25 -8.85
C ALA A 130 -2.29 -13.73 -10.21
N ALA A 131 -1.48 -13.79 -11.27
CA ALA A 131 -1.86 -13.40 -12.62
C ALA A 131 -3.09 -14.18 -13.12
N LYS A 132 -3.12 -15.50 -12.86
CA LYS A 132 -4.29 -16.33 -13.13
C LYS A 132 -5.51 -15.86 -12.34
N LEU A 133 -5.38 -15.63 -11.04
CA LEU A 133 -6.50 -15.18 -10.20
C LEU A 133 -7.08 -13.85 -10.71
N TRP A 134 -6.23 -12.90 -11.10
CA TRP A 134 -6.66 -11.63 -11.70
C TRP A 134 -7.40 -11.84 -13.02
N ARG A 135 -6.86 -12.67 -13.92
CA ARG A 135 -7.50 -12.98 -15.20
C ARG A 135 -8.84 -13.70 -15.03
N ASP A 136 -8.95 -14.58 -14.04
CA ASP A 136 -10.18 -15.35 -13.81
C ASP A 136 -11.30 -14.49 -13.17
N ASN A 137 -10.96 -13.35 -12.55
CA ASN A 137 -11.92 -12.51 -11.80
C ASN A 137 -12.06 -11.09 -12.36
N THR A 138 -11.37 -10.76 -13.44
CA THR A 138 -11.43 -9.44 -14.10
C THR A 138 -11.41 -9.61 -15.62
N CYS A 139 -11.69 -8.54 -16.36
CA CYS A 139 -11.57 -8.55 -17.82
C CYS A 139 -10.11 -8.42 -18.31
N ILE A 140 -9.11 -8.40 -17.42
CA ILE A 140 -7.70 -8.18 -17.77
C ILE A 140 -7.03 -9.51 -18.12
N ASP A 141 -6.52 -9.64 -19.35
CA ASP A 141 -5.71 -10.77 -19.79
C ASP A 141 -4.24 -10.56 -19.44
N ILE A 142 -3.82 -11.10 -18.29
CA ILE A 142 -2.42 -11.12 -17.87
C ILE A 142 -1.75 -12.40 -18.37
N PHE A 143 -0.71 -12.28 -19.20
CA PHE A 143 -0.04 -13.41 -19.84
C PHE A 143 1.49 -13.30 -19.83
N GLU A 144 2.16 -14.46 -19.79
CA GLU A 144 3.62 -14.54 -19.81
C GLU A 144 4.10 -14.39 -21.26
N ASP A 145 4.89 -13.35 -21.53
CA ASP A 145 5.57 -13.16 -22.81
C ASP A 145 7.03 -13.58 -22.67
N THR A 146 7.47 -14.48 -23.55
CA THR A 146 8.84 -14.99 -23.60
C THR A 146 9.72 -14.21 -24.58
N CYS A 147 9.15 -13.25 -25.32
CA CYS A 147 9.80 -12.60 -26.45
C CYS A 147 10.33 -11.18 -26.15
N GLY A 148 9.99 -10.59 -25.00
CA GLY A 148 10.69 -9.42 -24.45
C GLY A 148 10.03 -8.06 -24.70
N ASP A 149 8.83 -8.02 -25.30
CA ASP A 149 8.01 -6.81 -25.39
C ASP A 149 7.02 -6.75 -24.22
N SER A 150 7.57 -6.89 -23.01
CA SER A 150 6.77 -7.01 -21.79
C SER A 150 6.60 -5.68 -21.08
N GLU A 151 5.39 -5.46 -20.59
CA GLU A 151 5.01 -4.28 -19.85
C GLU A 151 5.35 -4.39 -18.35
N ILE A 152 5.38 -5.62 -17.82
CA ILE A 152 5.77 -5.91 -16.44
C ILE A 152 7.03 -6.78 -16.42
N PHE A 153 8.07 -6.30 -15.73
CA PHE A 153 9.31 -7.04 -15.51
C PHE A 153 9.38 -7.57 -14.07
N LEU A 154 9.67 -8.86 -13.92
CA LEU A 154 9.67 -9.54 -12.62
C LEU A 154 11.02 -10.16 -12.30
N GLY A 155 11.78 -9.45 -11.48
CA GLY A 155 13.08 -9.86 -10.96
C GLY A 155 14.17 -8.85 -11.33
N GLY A 156 14.99 -8.48 -10.36
CA GLY A 156 16.07 -7.51 -10.54
C GLY A 156 16.72 -7.19 -9.19
N ASN A 157 18.02 -6.94 -9.17
CA ASN A 157 18.69 -6.37 -8.00
C ASN A 157 18.30 -4.89 -7.91
N ILE A 158 17.77 -4.44 -6.77
CA ILE A 158 17.56 -3.01 -6.44
C ILE A 158 18.91 -2.31 -6.16
N SER A 159 20.05 -2.91 -6.53
CA SER A 159 21.40 -2.40 -6.24
C SER A 159 21.90 -1.35 -7.23
N THR A 160 21.05 -0.75 -8.06
CA THR A 160 21.49 0.24 -9.05
C THR A 160 20.43 1.30 -9.30
N LEU A 161 20.14 2.09 -8.27
CA LEU A 161 19.68 3.48 -8.38
C LEU A 161 20.41 4.31 -7.32
#